data_AF-A0A6A8LS87-F1
#
_entry.id   AF-A0A6A8LS87-F1
#
_cell.length_a   1.000
_cell.length_b   1.000
_cell.length_c   1.000
_cell.angle_alpha   90.00
_cell.angle_beta   90.00
_cell.angle_gamma   90.00
#
_symmetry.space_group_name_H-M   'P 1'
#
loop_
_entity.id
_entity.type
_entity.pdbx_description
1 polymer ?
#
loop_
_entity_poly.entity_id
_entity_poly.type
_entity_poly.pdbx_seq_one_letter_code
_entity_poly.pdbx_strand_id
1 'polypeptide(L)' 'MIDVEEILAKMNKNQKINYDKVMQKMVKKWEEADTRPRILLHSCCAPCSTYTLEYLTKFADVTVYYANSNIHPRA' A
#
# COMPACT_ATOMS: atom_id res chain seq x y z
N MET A 1 -6.07 9.23 8.55
CA MET A 1 -5.90 8.20 7.51
C MET A 1 -5.47 8.93 6.25
N ILE A 2 -4.50 8.44 5.48
CA ILE A 2 -4.11 9.15 4.25
C ILE A 2 -5.25 9.02 3.25
N ASP A 3 -5.84 10.15 2.89
CA ASP A 3 -6.95 10.21 1.97
C ASP A 3 -6.43 10.38 0.53
N VAL A 4 -6.92 9.52 -0.37
CA VAL A 4 -6.54 9.57 -1.79
C VAL A 4 -7.11 10.82 -2.46
N GLU A 5 -8.28 11.29 -2.04
CA GLU A 5 -8.97 12.45 -2.60
C GLU A 5 -8.17 13.74 -2.30
N GLU A 6 -7.60 13.86 -1.10
CA GLU A 6 -6.72 14.98 -0.73
C GLU A 6 -5.44 15.04 -1.56
N ILE A 7 -4.91 13.89 -1.99
CA ILE A 7 -3.72 13.82 -2.83
C ILE A 7 -4.08 14.22 -4.26
N LEU A 8 -5.17 13.68 -4.80
CA LEU A 8 -5.63 13.94 -6.17
C LEU A 8 -6.05 15.40 -6.36
N ALA A 9 -6.65 16.03 -5.36
CA ALA A 9 -7.04 17.45 -5.40
C ALA A 9 -5.86 18.41 -5.60
N LYS A 10 -4.64 18.01 -5.22
CA LYS A 10 -3.42 18.82 -5.34
C LYS A 10 -2.68 18.59 -6.66
N MET A 11 -3.20 17.73 -7.55
CA MET A 11 -2.55 17.37 -8.80
C MET A 11 -3.14 18.13 -9.99
N ASN A 12 -2.30 18.43 -10.98
CA ASN A 12 -2.74 19.10 -12.19
C ASN A 12 -3.66 18.17 -13.02
N LYS A 13 -4.68 18.76 -13.64
CA LYS A 13 -5.58 18.04 -14.55
C LYS A 13 -4.79 17.38 -15.68
N ASN A 14 -5.01 16.09 -15.92
CA ASN A 14 -4.33 15.24 -16.92
C ASN A 14 -2.85 14.93 -16.66
N GLN A 15 -2.33 15.17 -15.46
CA GLN A 15 -0.97 14.77 -15.12
C GLN A 15 -0.87 13.25 -14.88
N LYS A 16 0.09 12.59 -15.53
CA LYS A 16 0.43 11.19 -15.23
C LYS A 16 1.05 11.10 -13.84
N ILE A 17 0.43 10.30 -12.97
CA ILE A 17 0.88 10.13 -11.59
C ILE A 17 1.97 9.06 -11.53
N ASN A 18 3.08 9.38 -10.86
CA ASN A 18 4.06 8.39 -10.45
C ASN A 18 3.79 8.01 -8.99
N TYR A 19 3.17 6.84 -8.77
CA TYR A 19 2.77 6.37 -7.45
C TYR A 19 3.94 5.99 -6.55
N ASP A 20 5.09 5.62 -7.12
CA ASP A 20 6.31 5.38 -6.34
C ASP A 20 6.79 6.69 -5.67
N LYS A 21 6.83 7.80 -6.41
CA LYS A 21 7.14 9.11 -5.83
C LYS A 21 6.12 9.57 -4.78
N VAL A 22 4.85 9.20 -4.95
CA VAL A 22 3.81 9.49 -3.95
C VAL A 22 4.07 8.67 -2.69
N MET A 23 4.36 7.38 -2.83
CA MET A 23 4.70 6.49 -1.72
C MET A 23 5.94 6.98 -0.96
N GLN A 24 7.02 7.35 -1.64
CA GLN A 24 8.23 7.90 -1.00
C GLN A 24 7.94 9.16 -0.18
N LYS A 25 7.06 10.04 -0.66
CA LYS A 25 6.62 11.22 0.10
C LYS A 25 5.78 10.85 1.32
N MET A 26 4.95 9.80 1.23
CA MET A 26 4.18 9.29 2.37
C MET A 26 5.11 8.70 3.43
N VAL A 27 6.09 7.90 3.01
CA VAL A 27 7.13 7.35 3.90
C VAL A 27 7.87 8.45 4.64
N LYS A 28 8.34 9.49 3.94
CA LYS A 28 9.04 10.61 4.58
C LYS A 28 8.19 11.29 5.65
N LYS A 29 6.88 11.47 5.40
CA LYS A 29 5.96 12.04 6.40
C LYS A 29 5.76 11.14 7.60
N TRP A 30 5.70 9.82 7.39
CA TRP A 30 5.61 8.85 8.47
C TRP A 30 6.87 8.86 9.34
N GLU A 31 8.04 8.91 8.72
CA GLU A 31 9.34 9.04 9.41
C GLU A 31 9.44 10.35 10.19
N GLU A 32 9.09 11.50 9.58
CA GLU A 32 9.08 12.81 10.24
C GLU A 32 8.12 12.87 11.45
N ALA A 33 7.03 12.10 11.39
CA ALA A 33 6.02 12.01 12.45
C ALA A 33 6.24 10.82 13.41
N ASP A 34 7.37 10.11 13.30
CA ASP A 34 7.68 8.88 14.06
C ASP A 34 6.51 7.88 14.12
N THR A 35 5.79 7.77 13.00
CA THR A 35 4.54 7.00 12.90
C THR A 35 4.76 5.78 12.03
N ARG A 36 4.45 4.59 12.56
CA ARG A 36 4.42 3.35 11.79
C ARG A 36 2.98 2.93 11.48
N PRO A 37 2.49 3.11 10.25
CA PRO A 37 1.09 2.83 9.94
C PRO A 37 0.81 1.33 9.92
N ARG A 38 -0.44 0.96 10.24
CA ARG A 38 -0.94 -0.42 10.09
C ARG A 38 -1.67 -0.55 8.77
N ILE A 39 -1.26 -1.51 7.95
CA ILE A 39 -1.80 -1.75 6.61
C ILE A 39 -2.42 -3.15 6.56
N LEU A 40 -3.67 -3.24 6.10
CA LEU A 40 -4.28 -4.51 5.73
C LEU A 40 -4.04 -4.73 4.23
N LEU A 41 -3.20 -5.72 3.89
CA LEU A 41 -2.88 -6.06 2.51
C LEU A 41 -3.65 -7.31 2.10
N HIS A 42 -4.58 -7.16 1.16
CA HIS A 42 -5.19 -8.31 0.50
C HIS A 42 -4.18 -8.96 -0.45
N SER A 43 -4.00 -10.28 -0.33
CA SER A 43 -3.22 -11.08 -1.28
C SER A 43 -4.06 -12.25 -1.77
N CYS A 44 -4.23 -12.36 -3.09
CA CYS A 44 -4.94 -13.47 -3.72
C CYS A 44 -4.02 -14.67 -4.00
N CYS A 45 -2.71 -14.44 -4.19
CA CYS A 45 -1.71 -15.46 -4.49
C CYS A 45 -0.35 -15.05 -3.92
N ALA A 46 0.43 -15.99 -3.38
CA ALA A 46 1.74 -15.69 -2.79
C ALA A 46 2.77 -14.98 -3.71
N PRO A 47 2.99 -15.39 -4.97
CA PRO A 47 4.13 -14.90 -5.75
C PRO A 47 4.02 -13.43 -6.16
N CYS A 48 2.80 -12.89 -6.34
CA CYS A 48 2.63 -11.50 -6.78
C CYS A 48 2.79 -10.49 -5.63
N SER A 49 2.65 -10.92 -4.38
CA SER A 49 2.77 -10.04 -3.21
C SER A 49 4.18 -9.91 -2.65
N THR A 50 5.15 -10.72 -3.10
CA THR A 50 6.48 -10.82 -2.46
C THR A 50 7.22 -9.49 -2.39
N TYR A 51 7.40 -8.82 -3.54
CA TYR A 51 8.10 -7.52 -3.57
C TYR A 51 7.34 -6.44 -2.79
N THR A 52 6.02 -6.39 -2.93
CA THR A 52 5.18 -5.42 -2.22
C THR A 52 5.29 -5.61 -0.71
N LEU A 53 5.27 -6.86 -0.22
CA LEU A 53 5.41 -7.16 1.19
C LEU A 53 6.81 -6.79 1.71
N GLU A 54 7.87 -7.19 1.01
CA GLU A 54 9.25 -6.86 1.38
C GLU A 54 9.48 -5.34 1.44
N TYR A 55 8.90 -4.60 0.50
CA TYR A 55 9.02 -3.15 0.45
C TYR A 55 8.21 -2.47 1.56
N LEU A 56 6.92 -2.81 1.71
CA LEU A 56 6.02 -2.15 2.67
C LEU A 56 6.41 -2.42 4.12
N THR A 57 6.90 -3.62 4.44
CA THR A 57 7.30 -3.98 5.81
C THR A 57 8.48 -3.18 6.34
N LYS A 58 9.25 -2.49 5.47
CA LYS A 58 10.28 -1.54 5.90
C LYS A 58 9.68 -0.34 6.64
N PHE A 59 8.49 0.11 6.23
CA PHE A 59 7.90 1.38 6.69
C PHE A 59 6.60 1.21 7.49
N ALA A 60 5.93 0.06 7.38
CA ALA A 60 4.60 -0.16 7.93
C ALA A 60 4.44 -1.55 8.56
N ASP A 61 3.51 -1.67 9.51
CA ASP A 61 3.06 -2.94 10.06
C ASP A 61 1.99 -3.53 9.14
N VAL A 62 2.38 -4.54 8.36
CA VAL A 62 1.51 -5.13 7.35
C VAL A 62 0.85 -6.40 7.91
N THR A 63 -0.48 -6.40 7.95
CA THR A 63 -1.29 -7.59 8.16
C THR A 63 -1.76 -8.11 6.81
N VAL A 64 -1.46 -9.37 6.51
CA VAL A 64 -1.87 -9.98 5.24
C VAL A 64 -3.23 -10.65 5.39
N TYR A 65 -4.18 -10.26 4.54
CA TYR A 65 -5.45 -10.95 4.37
C TYR A 65 -5.38 -11.83 3.11
N TYR A 66 -5.13 -13.13 3.32
CA TYR A 66 -5.10 -14.10 2.24
C TYR A 66 -6.52 -14.55 1.87
N ALA A 67 -6.96 -14.21 0.66
CA ALA A 67 -8.26 -14.63 0.15
C ALA A 67 -8.24 -14.74 -1.38
N ASN A 68 -8.71 -15.86 -1.92
CA ASN A 68 -8.80 -16.06 -3.36
C ASN A 68 -10.09 -16.80 -3.70
N SER A 69 -11.00 -16.12 -4.38
CA SER A 69 -12.29 -16.68 -4.78
C SER A 69 -12.16 -17.82 -5.80
N ASN A 70 -11.02 -17.93 -6.49
CA ASN A 70 -10.74 -19.00 -7.44
C ASN A 70 -10.27 -20.31 -6.77
N ILE A 71 -10.13 -20.33 -5.44
CA ILE A 71 -9.78 -21.53 -4.65
C ILE A 71 -11.03 -22.08 -3.94
N HIS A 72 -12.16 -22.17 -4.67
CA HIS A 72 -13.46 -22.60 -4.16
C HIS A 72 -13.54 -24.12 -3.87
N PRO A 73 -14.27 -24.57 -2.82
CA PRO A 73 -13.96 -24.48 -1.40
C PRO A 73 -12.97 -25.55 -0.90
N ARG A 74 -12.67 -25.48 0.41
CA ARG A 74 -11.87 -26.42 1.22
C ARG A 74 -12.27 -27.89 1.01
N ALA A 75 -11.27 -28.78 0.99
CA ALA A 75 -11.44 -30.14 1.48
C ALA A 75 -11.78 -30.14 2.99
#